data_AF-A3DMM7-F1
#
_entry.id   AF-A3DMM7-F1
#
_cell.length_a   1.000
_cell.length_b   1.000
_cell.length_c   1.000
_cell.angle_alpha   90.00
_cell.angle_beta   90.00
_cell.angle_gamma   90.00
#
_symmetry.space_group_name_H-M   'P 1'
#
loop_
_entity.id
_entity.type
_entity.pdbx_description
1 polymer ?
#
loop_
_entity_poly.entity_id
_entity_poly.type
_entity_poly.pdbx_seq_one_letter_code
_entity_poly.pdbx_strand_id
1 'polypeptide(L)'
;MSGFGVIEDKVSINNHVIVVEKEGEIAHYYRYVNGEVRVSKTIVKPVRFELVPFYPVMLPIRFTNYILVELSRNILVPSKGEVTIYVKIPVNLAVYAYGRHRRFKIIDVFSINKIKYTLYGIPDRGIVARYWRSPPNVDLPEPMMGEAIALVNIRNR
;
A
#
# COMPACT_ATOMS: atom_id res chain seq x y z
N MET A 1 16.13 3.44 -8.20
CA MET A 1 15.64 2.15 -7.65
C MET A 1 14.31 1.79 -8.32
N SER A 2 14.15 0.54 -8.75
CA SER A 2 12.94 0.01 -9.39
C SER A 2 12.00 -0.72 -8.40
N GLY A 3 12.14 -0.50 -7.09
CA GLY A 3 11.35 -1.22 -6.08
C GLY A 3 11.52 -0.72 -4.64
N PHE A 4 11.01 -1.51 -3.71
CA PHE A 4 11.16 -1.33 -2.26
C PHE A 4 12.63 -1.43 -1.83
N GLY A 5 12.97 -0.86 -0.67
CA GLY A 5 14.31 -0.98 -0.11
C GLY A 5 14.86 0.33 0.43
N VAL A 6 16.19 0.41 0.50
CA VAL A 6 16.91 1.51 1.15
C VAL A 6 16.79 2.79 0.32
N ILE A 7 16.45 3.90 0.99
CA ILE A 7 16.46 5.23 0.40
C ILE A 7 17.82 5.84 0.72
N GLU A 8 18.66 6.03 -0.31
CA GLU A 8 19.96 6.69 -0.18
C GLU A 8 19.76 8.20 -0.06
N ASP A 9 19.46 8.86 -1.18
CA ASP A 9 19.21 10.32 -1.21
C ASP A 9 17.83 10.64 -1.79
N LYS A 10 17.45 9.98 -2.89
CA LYS A 10 16.23 10.30 -3.63
C LYS A 10 15.59 9.08 -4.28
N VAL A 11 14.27 8.99 -4.19
CA VAL A 11 13.47 7.96 -4.85
C VAL A 11 12.24 8.59 -5.51
N SER A 12 12.04 8.32 -6.80
CA SER A 12 10.87 8.78 -7.56
C SER A 12 9.95 7.61 -7.88
N ILE A 13 8.66 7.74 -7.55
CA ILE A 13 7.63 6.70 -7.75
C ILE A 13 6.35 7.38 -8.23
N ASN A 14 5.94 7.12 -9.46
CA ASN A 14 4.83 7.82 -10.11
C ASN A 14 5.02 9.35 -9.97
N ASN A 15 4.06 10.02 -9.36
CA ASN A 15 4.08 11.46 -9.09
C ASN A 15 4.65 11.83 -7.71
N HIS A 16 5.15 10.85 -6.96
CA HIS A 16 5.78 11.04 -5.66
C HIS A 16 7.30 11.11 -5.81
N VAL A 17 7.91 12.06 -5.12
CA VAL A 17 9.38 12.12 -5.00
C VAL A 17 9.73 12.18 -3.52
N ILE A 18 10.53 11.23 -3.06
CA ILE A 18 11.04 11.18 -1.69
C ILE A 18 12.48 11.65 -1.73
N VAL A 19 12.84 12.56 -0.84
CA VAL A 19 14.19 13.09 -0.67
C VAL A 19 14.60 12.96 0.79
N VAL A 20 15.81 12.50 1.03
CA VAL A 20 16.46 12.44 2.34
C VAL A 20 17.78 13.20 2.24
N GLU A 21 17.91 14.27 3.00
CA GLU A 21 19.14 15.07 3.08
C GLU A 21 19.75 14.85 4.45
N LYS A 22 20.99 14.34 4.53
CA LYS A 22 21.66 14.03 5.79
C LYS A 22 22.72 15.09 6.12
N GLU A 23 22.62 15.66 7.32
CA GLU A 23 23.54 16.66 7.85
C GLU A 23 24.01 16.22 9.25
N GLY A 24 25.17 15.54 9.29
CA GLY A 24 25.72 15.01 10.53
C GLY A 24 24.79 14.00 11.21
N GLU A 25 24.33 14.31 12.42
CA GLU A 25 23.38 13.48 13.16
C GLU A 25 21.92 13.78 12.84
N ILE A 26 21.61 14.68 11.90
CA ILE A 26 20.26 15.06 11.52
C ILE A 26 20.00 14.64 10.08
N ALA A 27 18.76 14.26 9.76
CA ALA A 27 18.30 14.18 8.38
C ALA A 27 16.96 14.89 8.18
N HIS A 28 16.84 15.55 7.04
CA HIS A 28 15.60 16.16 6.56
C HIS A 28 14.95 15.24 5.53
N TYR A 29 13.72 14.84 5.83
CA TYR A 29 12.88 14.01 4.97
C TYR A 29 11.83 14.87 4.30
N TYR A 30 11.73 14.77 2.98
CA TYR A 30 10.69 15.41 2.18
C TYR A 30 9.97 14.38 1.31
N ARG A 31 8.65 14.52 1.22
CA ARG A 31 7.86 13.87 0.17
C ARG A 31 7.11 14.90 -0.64
N TYR A 32 7.43 14.97 -1.92
CA TYR A 32 6.76 15.77 -2.90
C TYR A 32 5.67 14.96 -3.60
N VAL A 33 4.57 15.62 -3.97
CA VAL A 33 3.55 15.08 -4.86
C VAL A 33 3.25 16.13 -5.91
N ASN A 34 3.40 15.78 -7.19
CA ASN A 34 3.25 16.73 -8.31
C ASN A 34 4.16 17.97 -8.17
N GLY A 35 5.37 17.82 -7.64
CA GLY A 35 6.33 18.92 -7.44
C GLY A 35 6.14 19.75 -6.17
N GLU A 36 5.04 19.56 -5.43
CA GLU A 36 4.78 20.28 -4.18
C GLU A 36 5.16 19.45 -2.95
N VAL A 37 5.78 20.07 -1.94
CA VAL A 37 6.07 19.41 -0.66
C VAL A 37 4.76 19.07 0.05
N ARG A 38 4.51 17.77 0.27
CA ARG A 38 3.35 17.28 1.04
C ARG A 38 3.71 16.86 2.45
N VAL A 39 4.94 16.42 2.67
CA VAL A 39 5.47 16.06 3.99
C VAL A 39 6.88 16.60 4.11
N SER A 40 7.19 17.19 5.27
CA SER A 40 8.53 17.62 5.67
C SER A 40 8.75 17.20 7.13
N LYS A 41 9.83 16.50 7.42
CA LYS A 41 10.17 16.01 8.77
C LYS A 41 11.67 16.10 9.02
N THR A 42 12.04 16.48 10.23
CA THR A 42 13.42 16.36 10.74
C THR A 42 13.52 15.10 11.60
N ILE A 43 14.52 14.27 11.31
CA ILE A 43 14.79 13.02 12.02
C ILE A 43 16.19 13.11 12.64
N VAL A 44 16.28 12.81 13.94
CA VAL A 44 17.54 12.84 14.69
C VAL A 44 18.13 11.44 14.81
N LYS A 45 19.44 11.35 14.59
CA LYS A 45 20.28 10.14 14.56
C LYS A 45 19.74 9.01 13.67
N PRO A 46 19.23 9.29 12.44
CA PRO A 46 18.85 8.23 11.54
C PRO A 46 20.10 7.53 10.99
N VAL A 47 20.05 6.20 10.97
CA VAL A 47 21.06 5.34 10.35
C VAL A 47 20.67 5.01 8.92
N ARG A 48 19.39 4.69 8.69
CA ARG A 48 18.89 4.22 7.39
C ARG A 48 17.41 4.57 7.21
N PHE A 49 17.03 4.84 5.96
CA PHE A 49 15.64 4.96 5.55
C PHE A 49 15.27 3.80 4.63
N GLU A 50 14.08 3.25 4.78
CA GLU A 50 13.57 2.21 3.89
C GLU A 50 12.14 2.51 3.46
N LEU A 51 11.86 2.25 2.18
CA LEU A 51 10.52 2.22 1.63
C LEU A 51 10.04 0.78 1.54
N VAL A 52 8.91 0.48 2.16
CA VAL A 52 8.34 -0.88 2.20
C VAL A 52 6.84 -0.87 1.88
N PRO A 53 6.28 -1.98 1.36
CA PRO A 53 4.83 -2.13 1.30
C PRO A 53 4.26 -2.14 2.71
N PHE A 54 3.05 -1.63 2.85
CA PHE A 54 2.39 -1.39 4.12
C PHE A 54 0.90 -1.68 4.05
N TYR A 55 0.26 -1.81 5.22
CA TYR A 55 -1.13 -2.25 5.33
C TYR A 55 -2.08 -1.51 4.36
N PRO A 56 -2.94 -2.25 3.66
CA PRO A 56 -3.74 -1.75 2.54
C PRO A 56 -4.91 -0.86 2.94
N VAL A 57 -5.11 -0.56 4.23
CA VAL A 57 -6.23 0.26 4.73
C VAL A 57 -5.77 1.28 5.79
N MET A 58 -4.50 1.68 5.77
CA MET A 58 -3.98 2.63 6.76
C MET A 58 -4.49 4.07 6.54
N LEU A 59 -4.80 4.48 5.30
CA LEU A 59 -5.10 5.89 4.97
C LEU A 59 -6.52 6.14 4.44
N PRO A 60 -7.26 7.17 4.89
CA PRO A 60 -6.98 7.97 6.08
C PRO A 60 -7.01 7.08 7.33
N ILE A 61 -6.31 7.49 8.40
CA ILE A 61 -5.98 6.66 9.58
C ILE A 61 -7.16 5.78 9.98
N ARG A 62 -7.07 4.48 9.63
CA ARG A 62 -8.03 3.41 9.98
C ARG A 62 -9.52 3.77 9.82
N PHE A 63 -9.88 4.44 8.72
CA PHE A 63 -11.29 4.71 8.41
C PHE A 63 -12.12 3.42 8.16
N THR A 64 -11.47 2.35 7.71
CA THR A 64 -12.06 1.01 7.58
C THR A 64 -10.97 -0.06 7.69
N ASN A 65 -11.36 -1.28 8.04
CA ASN A 65 -10.49 -2.47 7.98
C ASN A 65 -10.78 -3.36 6.77
N TYR A 66 -11.71 -2.94 5.90
CA TYR A 66 -12.24 -3.76 4.83
C TYR A 66 -11.79 -3.29 3.46
N ILE A 67 -11.51 -4.25 2.57
CA ILE A 67 -11.30 -4.03 1.15
C ILE A 67 -12.38 -4.80 0.41
N LEU A 68 -13.10 -4.11 -0.47
CA LEU A 68 -13.99 -4.75 -1.43
C LEU A 68 -13.20 -4.90 -2.74
N VAL A 69 -12.97 -6.15 -3.13
CA VAL A 69 -12.36 -6.49 -4.41
C VAL A 69 -13.46 -6.90 -5.39
N GLU A 70 -13.74 -6.04 -6.36
CA GLU A 70 -14.62 -6.38 -7.47
C GLU A 70 -13.81 -7.15 -8.52
N LEU A 71 -14.28 -8.35 -8.87
CA LEU A 71 -13.68 -9.14 -9.93
C LEU A 71 -14.00 -8.51 -11.29
N SER A 72 -12.98 -8.24 -12.10
CA SER A 72 -13.20 -7.65 -13.43
C SER A 72 -13.82 -8.62 -14.44
N ARG A 73 -13.77 -9.93 -14.14
CA ARG A 73 -14.38 -11.02 -14.90
C ARG A 73 -15.18 -11.92 -13.95
N ASN A 74 -16.33 -12.38 -14.41
CA ASN A 74 -17.17 -13.31 -13.65
C ASN A 74 -16.49 -14.66 -13.49
N ILE A 75 -16.75 -15.31 -12.36
CA ILE A 75 -16.37 -16.70 -12.09
C ILE A 75 -17.66 -17.46 -11.83
N LEU A 76 -17.89 -18.51 -12.61
CA LEU A 76 -19.00 -19.42 -12.41
C LEU A 76 -18.48 -20.65 -11.67
N VAL A 77 -18.96 -20.85 -10.45
CA VAL A 77 -18.61 -22.01 -9.62
C VAL A 77 -19.83 -22.93 -9.57
N PRO A 78 -19.75 -24.17 -10.08
CA PRO A 78 -20.86 -25.13 -10.01
C PRO A 78 -21.33 -25.37 -8.58
N SER A 79 -22.55 -25.89 -8.42
CA SER A 79 -23.05 -26.30 -7.10
C SER A 79 -22.08 -27.26 -6.42
N LYS A 80 -21.79 -27.02 -5.13
CA LYS A 80 -20.78 -27.77 -4.33
C LYS A 80 -19.35 -27.66 -4.84
N GLY A 81 -19.09 -26.80 -5.83
CA GLY A 81 -17.77 -26.55 -6.38
C GLY A 81 -16.96 -25.58 -5.53
N GLU A 82 -15.65 -25.64 -5.71
CA GLU A 82 -14.72 -24.62 -5.19
C GLU A 82 -13.67 -24.27 -6.24
N VAL A 83 -13.16 -23.05 -6.17
CA VAL A 83 -12.04 -22.60 -6.99
C VAL A 83 -11.15 -21.66 -6.18
N THR A 84 -9.86 -21.76 -6.39
CA THR A 84 -8.86 -20.88 -5.78
C THR A 84 -8.27 -20.00 -6.86
N ILE A 85 -8.23 -18.69 -6.62
CA ILE A 85 -7.71 -17.69 -7.55
C ILE A 85 -6.78 -16.72 -6.83
N TYR A 86 -5.99 -16.00 -7.61
CA TYR A 86 -5.22 -14.84 -7.16
C TYR A 86 -5.87 -13.54 -7.60
N VAL A 87 -5.93 -12.58 -6.69
CA VAL A 87 -6.31 -11.19 -6.98
C VAL A 87 -5.22 -10.25 -6.49
N LYS A 88 -5.08 -9.10 -7.17
CA LYS A 88 -4.22 -8.01 -6.74
C LYS A 88 -5.01 -7.07 -5.83
N ILE A 89 -4.43 -6.65 -4.72
CA ILE A 89 -5.00 -5.67 -3.78
C ILE A 89 -4.06 -4.46 -3.64
N PRO A 90 -4.60 -3.25 -3.44
CA PRO A 90 -3.79 -2.06 -3.33
C PRO A 90 -3.19 -1.96 -1.93
N VAL A 91 -1.88 -1.82 -1.82
CA VAL A 91 -1.19 -1.58 -0.54
C VAL A 91 -0.79 -0.11 -0.39
N ASN A 92 -0.62 0.32 0.85
CA ASN A 92 0.04 1.59 1.11
C ASN A 92 1.56 1.39 1.11
N LEU A 93 2.30 2.48 0.99
CA LEU A 93 3.74 2.52 1.10
C LEU A 93 4.10 3.22 2.39
N ALA A 94 5.09 2.70 3.11
CA ALA A 94 5.57 3.32 4.33
C ALA A 94 7.07 3.58 4.27
N VAL A 95 7.48 4.72 4.81
CA VAL A 95 8.89 5.05 5.00
C VAL A 95 9.26 4.82 6.46
N TYR A 96 10.24 3.97 6.66
CA TYR A 96 10.81 3.64 7.96
C TYR A 96 12.10 4.42 8.13
N ALA A 97 12.27 5.07 9.27
CA ALA A 97 13.55 5.60 9.71
C ALA A 97 14.11 4.69 10.82
N TYR A 98 15.26 4.07 10.56
CA TYR A 98 15.97 3.25 11.53
C TYR A 98 17.01 4.09 12.26
N GLY A 99 17.06 3.95 13.58
CA GLY A 99 18.13 4.45 14.44
C GLY A 99 19.09 3.34 14.87
N ARG A 100 19.91 3.62 15.90
CA ARG A 100 20.81 2.63 16.51
C ARG A 100 20.02 1.46 17.13
N HIS A 101 20.67 0.30 17.25
CA HIS A 101 20.10 -0.92 17.83
C HIS A 101 18.80 -1.41 17.16
N ARG A 102 18.67 -1.21 15.84
CA ARG A 102 17.52 -1.65 15.03
C ARG A 102 16.16 -1.08 15.47
N ARG A 103 16.15 -0.04 16.30
CA ARG A 103 14.92 0.71 16.60
C ARG A 103 14.48 1.45 15.35
N PHE A 104 13.20 1.40 15.02
CA PHE A 104 12.65 2.10 13.85
C PHE A 104 11.38 2.87 14.21
N LYS A 105 11.07 3.86 13.38
CA LYS A 105 9.79 4.57 13.40
C LYS A 105 9.25 4.70 11.98
N ILE A 106 7.95 4.52 11.81
CA ILE A 106 7.27 4.86 10.55
C ILE A 106 7.13 6.37 10.52
N ILE A 107 7.77 7.01 9.55
CA ILE A 107 7.78 8.47 9.43
C ILE A 107 6.82 8.97 8.36
N ASP A 108 6.41 8.13 7.42
CA ASP A 108 5.43 8.50 6.41
C ASP A 108 4.68 7.24 5.96
N VAL A 109 3.41 7.43 5.61
CA VAL A 109 2.59 6.41 4.95
C VAL A 109 1.81 7.13 3.86
N PHE A 110 1.86 6.61 2.63
CA PHE A 110 1.16 7.18 1.48
C PHE A 110 0.68 6.10 0.53
N SER A 111 -0.15 6.47 -0.43
CA SER A 111 -0.63 5.58 -1.48
C SER A 111 -0.22 6.13 -2.83
N ILE A 112 0.32 5.27 -3.69
CA ILE A 112 0.55 5.60 -5.11
C ILE A 112 -0.64 5.19 -5.99
N ASN A 113 -1.58 4.42 -5.42
CA ASN A 113 -2.85 4.07 -6.04
C ASN A 113 -3.93 5.10 -5.69
N LYS A 114 -4.84 5.35 -6.65
CA LYS A 114 -6.05 6.14 -6.41
C LYS A 114 -6.96 5.41 -5.43
N ILE A 115 -7.07 5.92 -4.21
CA ILE A 115 -7.94 5.37 -3.19
C ILE A 115 -9.40 5.72 -3.53
N LYS A 116 -10.26 4.70 -3.56
CA LYS A 116 -11.71 4.84 -3.66
C LYS A 116 -12.36 4.10 -2.51
N TYR A 117 -13.53 4.56 -2.08
CA TYR A 117 -14.34 3.92 -1.07
C TYR A 117 -15.70 3.55 -1.64
N THR A 118 -16.27 2.47 -1.12
CA THR A 118 -17.62 2.01 -1.45
C THR A 118 -18.32 1.53 -0.18
N LEU A 119 -19.64 1.42 -0.24
CA LEU A 119 -20.46 0.82 0.79
C LEU A 119 -20.83 -0.61 0.38
N TYR A 120 -20.52 -1.58 1.23
CA TYR A 120 -20.94 -2.97 1.07
C TYR A 120 -22.13 -3.28 1.96
N GLY A 121 -23.25 -3.67 1.37
CA GLY A 121 -24.50 -3.98 2.07
C GLY A 121 -25.55 -2.88 1.96
N ILE A 122 -26.56 -2.95 2.81
CA ILE A 122 -27.68 -1.99 2.82
C ILE A 122 -27.23 -0.58 3.26
N PRO A 123 -27.81 0.50 2.72
CA PRO A 123 -27.35 1.86 2.98
C PRO A 123 -27.21 2.26 4.46
N ASP A 124 -28.08 1.76 5.33
CA ASP A 124 -28.17 2.11 6.75
C ASP A 124 -27.24 1.28 7.66
N ARG A 125 -26.79 0.10 7.21
CA ARG A 125 -25.94 -0.83 8.01
C ARG A 125 -24.74 -1.38 7.25
N GLY A 126 -24.44 -0.79 6.09
CA GLY A 126 -23.37 -1.23 5.23
C GLY A 126 -22.00 -0.98 5.84
N ILE A 127 -21.03 -1.72 5.34
CA ILE A 127 -19.63 -1.59 5.72
C ILE A 127 -18.94 -0.71 4.67
N VAL A 128 -18.34 0.39 5.11
CA VAL A 128 -17.47 1.16 4.21
C VAL A 128 -16.20 0.35 3.97
N ALA A 129 -15.84 0.16 2.71
CA ALA A 129 -14.67 -0.61 2.31
C ALA A 129 -13.82 0.17 1.30
N ARG A 130 -12.50 -0.02 1.33
CA ARG A 130 -11.64 0.45 0.24
C ARG A 130 -11.99 -0.37 -1.01
N TYR A 131 -12.40 0.32 -2.06
CA TYR A 131 -12.79 -0.31 -3.32
C TYR A 131 -11.56 -0.56 -4.19
N TRP A 132 -11.47 -1.76 -4.76
CA TRP A 132 -10.48 -2.12 -5.77
C TRP A 132 -11.10 -3.04 -6.81
N ARG A 133 -10.65 -2.94 -8.05
CA ARG A 133 -11.07 -3.83 -9.14
C ARG A 133 -9.87 -4.64 -9.61
N SER A 134 -10.00 -5.96 -9.65
CA SER A 134 -8.91 -6.86 -10.01
C SER A 134 -9.38 -8.01 -10.90
N PRO A 135 -8.64 -8.41 -11.94
CA PRO A 135 -8.96 -9.63 -12.66
C PRO A 135 -8.68 -10.86 -11.77
N PRO A 136 -9.51 -11.90 -11.85
CA PRO A 136 -9.14 -13.19 -11.29
C PRO A 136 -8.02 -13.82 -12.14
N ASN A 137 -7.00 -14.35 -11.47
CA ASN A 137 -5.87 -15.05 -12.09
C ASN A 137 -5.81 -16.47 -11.53
N VAL A 138 -5.56 -17.44 -12.42
CA VAL A 138 -5.34 -18.85 -12.02
C VAL A 138 -3.91 -19.02 -11.53
N ASP A 139 -2.97 -18.44 -12.28
CA ASP A 139 -1.55 -18.42 -11.93
C ASP A 139 -1.21 -17.22 -11.05
N LEU A 140 -0.11 -17.34 -10.30
CA LEU A 140 0.41 -16.28 -9.45
C LEU A 140 0.88 -15.10 -10.34
N PRO A 141 0.22 -13.94 -10.31
CA PRO A 141 0.64 -12.80 -11.13
C PRO A 141 1.89 -12.16 -10.54
N GLU A 142 2.62 -11.37 -11.34
CA GLU A 142 3.70 -10.54 -10.79
C GLU A 142 3.11 -9.32 -10.03
N PRO A 143 3.59 -9.05 -8.80
CA PRO A 143 3.15 -7.89 -8.04
C PRO A 143 3.78 -6.61 -8.61
N MET A 144 2.95 -5.59 -8.86
CA MET A 144 3.46 -4.26 -9.18
C MET A 144 3.70 -3.47 -7.89
N MET A 145 4.50 -2.40 -7.97
CA MET A 145 4.70 -1.51 -6.83
C MET A 145 3.35 -0.95 -6.35
N GLY A 146 3.13 -0.98 -5.04
CA GLY A 146 1.85 -0.57 -4.45
C GLY A 146 0.74 -1.63 -4.56
N GLU A 147 1.04 -2.84 -5.01
CA GLU A 147 0.11 -3.97 -4.99
C GLU A 147 0.65 -5.10 -4.10
N ALA A 148 -0.27 -5.87 -3.52
CA ALA A 148 0.00 -7.19 -2.97
C ALA A 148 -0.91 -8.22 -3.64
N ILE A 149 -0.55 -9.49 -3.52
CA ILE A 149 -1.31 -10.59 -4.08
C ILE A 149 -2.05 -11.31 -2.95
N ALA A 150 -3.35 -11.50 -3.11
CA ALA A 150 -4.18 -12.25 -2.20
C ALA A 150 -4.66 -13.54 -2.87
N LEU A 151 -4.50 -14.67 -2.18
CA LEU A 151 -5.07 -15.95 -2.54
C LEU A 151 -6.51 -16.00 -2.00
N VAL A 152 -7.48 -16.25 -2.88
CA VAL A 152 -8.91 -16.27 -2.54
C VAL A 152 -9.47 -17.63 -2.91
N ASN A 153 -10.02 -18.33 -1.92
CA ASN A 153 -10.79 -19.56 -2.13
C ASN A 153 -12.28 -19.22 -2.15
N ILE A 154 -12.94 -19.55 -3.26
CA ILE A 154 -14.36 -19.32 -3.49
C ILE A 154 -15.07 -20.67 -3.43
N ARG A 155 -16.11 -20.77 -2.60
CA ARG A 155 -16.89 -21.99 -2.40
C ARG A 155 -18.37 -21.72 -2.66
N ASN A 156 -18.97 -22.53 -3.52
CA ASN A 156 -20.42 -22.54 -3.73
C ASN A 156 -21.01 -23.68 -2.90
N ARG A 157 -21.63 -23.35 -1.77
CA ARG A 157 -22.21 -24.31 -0.83
C ARG A 157 -23.67 -24.54 -1.11
#